data_AF-A0A2E8WEL3-F1
#
_entry.id   AF-A0A2E8WEL3-F1
#
_cell.length_a   1.000
_cell.length_b   1.000
_cell.length_c   1.000
_cell.angle_alpha   90.00
_cell.angle_beta   90.00
_cell.angle_gamma   90.00
#
_symmetry.space_group_name_H-M   'P 1'
#
loop_
_entity.id
_entity.type
_entity.pdbx_description
1 polymer ?
#
loop_
_entity_poly.entity_id
_entity_poly.type
_entity_poly.pdbx_seq_one_letter_code
_entity_poly.pdbx_strand_id
1 'polypeptide(L)'
;MGVHSRGFGFNPREQATASADALTPKLRASRIESDCLVVFTAIEAGDTPTFVTHATTDITDRDRQLGVSDVVIYPYVHLTEAPNGRQGNF
;
A
#
# COMPACT_ATOMS: atom_id res chain seq x y z
N MET A 1 -3.78 -7.12 -2.67
CA MET A 1 -2.88 -8.22 -3.13
C MET A 1 -1.65 -8.27 -2.22
N GLY A 2 -1.23 -9.44 -1.73
CA GLY A 2 -0.05 -9.58 -0.87
C GLY A 2 1.10 -10.31 -1.56
N VAL A 3 2.33 -9.80 -1.42
CA VAL A 3 3.56 -10.38 -1.99
C VAL A 3 4.61 -10.51 -0.88
N HIS A 4 5.01 -11.74 -0.57
CA HIS A 4 6.15 -11.99 0.31
C HIS A 4 7.45 -11.81 -0.48
N SER A 5 8.34 -10.93 -0.02
CA SER A 5 9.57 -10.55 -0.72
C SER A 5 10.74 -10.42 0.25
N ARG A 6 11.97 -10.61 -0.25
CA ARG A 6 13.23 -10.37 0.50
C ARG A 6 13.60 -8.90 0.71
N GLY A 7 12.67 -8.02 0.44
CA GLY A 7 12.88 -6.59 0.44
C GLY A 7 11.99 -5.88 -0.57
N PHE A 8 11.85 -4.58 -0.41
CA PHE A 8 10.99 -3.74 -1.23
C PHE A 8 11.55 -2.33 -1.31
N GLY A 9 11.62 -1.76 -2.50
CA GLY A 9 12.10 -0.41 -2.73
C GLY A 9 11.11 0.40 -3.53
N PHE A 10 10.96 1.68 -3.19
CA PHE A 10 10.14 2.62 -3.97
C PHE A 10 10.91 3.93 -4.17
N ASN A 11 10.65 4.57 -5.30
CA ASN A 11 11.19 5.89 -5.63
C ASN A 11 10.05 6.74 -6.20
N PRO A 12 9.41 7.59 -5.38
CA PRO A 12 8.36 8.47 -5.86
C PRO A 12 8.91 9.41 -6.92
N ARG A 13 8.16 9.59 -8.00
CA ARG A 13 8.53 10.49 -9.10
C ARG A 13 7.74 11.79 -9.00
N GLU A 14 6.77 11.95 -9.87
CA GLU A 14 5.91 13.12 -9.93
C GLU A 14 4.64 12.87 -9.11
N GLN A 15 3.97 13.95 -8.72
CA GLN A 15 2.68 13.84 -8.06
C GLN A 15 1.65 13.29 -9.04
N ALA A 16 1.11 12.12 -8.74
CA ALA A 16 0.07 11.49 -9.57
C ALA A 16 -1.29 12.21 -9.47
N THR A 17 -1.55 12.94 -8.38
CA THR A 17 -2.79 13.70 -8.19
C THR A 17 -2.52 15.03 -7.48
N ALA A 18 -3.42 16.00 -7.65
CA ALA A 18 -3.34 17.30 -6.97
C ALA A 18 -3.44 17.18 -5.43
N SER A 19 -4.04 16.11 -4.94
CA SER A 19 -4.16 15.79 -3.51
C SER A 19 -3.03 14.90 -2.99
N ALA A 20 -2.06 14.53 -3.83
CA ALA A 20 -0.93 13.70 -3.40
C ALA A 20 -0.09 14.45 -2.37
N ASP A 21 0.35 13.73 -1.33
CA ASP A 21 1.23 14.29 -0.31
C ASP A 21 2.48 14.92 -0.93
N ALA A 22 2.95 16.00 -0.32
CA ALA A 22 4.19 16.63 -0.75
C ALA A 22 5.37 15.69 -0.50
N LEU A 23 6.27 15.57 -1.48
CA LEU A 23 7.49 14.78 -1.34
C LEU A 23 8.44 15.43 -0.32
N THR A 24 8.41 14.93 0.90
CA THR A 24 9.37 15.30 1.94
C THR A 24 10.70 14.57 1.72
N PRO A 25 11.83 15.07 2.25
CA PRO A 25 13.12 14.35 2.19
C PRO A 25 13.06 12.93 2.75
N LYS A 26 12.18 12.67 3.73
CA LYS A 26 11.94 11.34 4.32
C LYS A 26 11.15 10.39 3.41
N LEU A 27 10.42 10.93 2.42
CA LEU A 27 9.67 10.18 1.42
C LEU A 27 10.44 9.99 0.12
N ARG A 28 11.68 10.49 0.03
CA ARG A 28 12.58 10.19 -1.10
C ARG A 28 13.03 8.72 -1.01
N ALA A 29 13.39 8.16 -2.16
CA ALA A 29 13.63 6.74 -2.39
C ALA A 29 14.02 5.95 -1.13
N SER A 30 13.16 5.02 -0.73
CA SER A 30 13.33 4.21 0.48
C SER A 30 13.30 2.74 0.12
N ARG A 31 14.08 1.95 0.87
CA ARG A 31 14.19 0.51 0.68
C ARG A 31 14.14 -0.19 2.02
N ILE A 32 13.37 -1.27 2.04
CA ILE A 32 13.35 -2.29 3.08
C ILE A 32 14.22 -3.43 2.57
N GLU A 33 15.25 -3.77 3.33
CA GLU A 33 16.23 -4.81 2.98
C GLU A 33 15.92 -6.15 3.65
N SER A 34 14.94 -6.19 4.57
CA SER A 34 14.47 -7.38 5.27
C SER A 34 13.33 -8.10 4.53
N ASP A 35 13.11 -9.37 4.88
CA ASP A 35 11.93 -10.13 4.48
C ASP A 35 10.67 -9.39 4.93
N CYS A 36 9.77 -9.12 3.98
CA CYS A 36 8.58 -8.34 4.22
C CYS A 36 7.37 -8.85 3.43
N LEU A 37 6.18 -8.59 3.96
CA LEU A 37 4.92 -8.73 3.24
C LEU A 37 4.54 -7.37 2.65
N VAL A 38 4.62 -7.25 1.33
CA VAL A 38 4.14 -6.07 0.60
C VAL A 38 2.67 -6.25 0.27
N VAL A 39 1.83 -5.37 0.83
CA VAL A 39 0.39 -5.35 0.61
C VAL A 39 0.07 -4.20 -0.33
N PHE A 40 -0.18 -4.55 -1.60
CA PHE A 40 -0.74 -3.62 -2.57
C PHE A 40 -2.23 -3.42 -2.26
N THR A 41 -2.61 -2.16 -2.01
CA THR A 41 -3.94 -1.79 -1.53
C THR A 41 -4.58 -0.78 -2.47
N ALA A 42 -5.80 -1.08 -2.94
CA ALA A 42 -6.71 -0.12 -3.53
C ALA A 42 -7.86 0.12 -2.56
N ILE A 43 -8.27 1.38 -2.41
CA ILE A 43 -9.47 1.75 -1.66
C ILE A 43 -10.59 1.90 -2.67
N GLU A 44 -11.72 1.24 -2.45
CA GLU A 44 -12.87 1.21 -3.36
C GLU A 44 -14.00 2.12 -2.89
N ALA A 45 -14.82 2.57 -3.84
CA ALA A 45 -16.00 3.36 -3.56
C ALA A 45 -16.97 2.55 -2.68
N GLY A 46 -17.30 3.08 -1.50
CA GLY A 46 -18.15 2.40 -0.53
C GLY A 46 -17.40 1.68 0.60
N ASP A 47 -16.07 1.64 0.56
CA ASP A 47 -15.28 1.14 1.69
C ASP A 47 -15.57 1.95 2.97
N THR A 48 -15.73 1.21 4.07
CA THR A 48 -16.06 1.77 5.39
C THR A 48 -14.93 1.51 6.38
N PRO A 49 -14.88 2.22 7.53
CA PRO A 49 -13.90 1.93 8.58
C PRO A 49 -13.88 0.46 9.03
N THR A 50 -15.02 -0.24 8.98
CA THR A 50 -15.11 -1.67 9.31
C THR A 50 -14.28 -2.53 8.36
N PHE A 51 -14.23 -2.18 7.06
CA PHE A 51 -13.38 -2.89 6.10
C PHE A 51 -11.90 -2.74 6.42
N VAL A 52 -11.47 -1.57 6.92
CA VAL A 52 -10.09 -1.35 7.35
C VAL A 52 -9.72 -2.27 8.51
N THR A 53 -10.64 -2.48 9.46
CA THR A 53 -10.42 -3.43 10.57
C THR A 53 -10.25 -4.85 10.06
N HIS A 54 -11.14 -5.33 9.19
CA HIS A 54 -11.02 -6.66 8.59
C HIS A 54 -9.73 -6.83 7.79
N ALA A 55 -9.38 -5.85 6.95
CA ALA A 55 -8.15 -5.87 6.18
C ALA A 55 -6.91 -5.94 7.09
N THR A 56 -6.91 -5.20 8.20
CA THR A 56 -5.81 -5.21 9.17
C THR A 56 -5.68 -6.59 9.82
N THR A 57 -6.78 -7.19 10.29
CA THR A 57 -6.78 -8.57 10.83
C THR A 57 -6.24 -9.57 9.81
N ASP A 58 -6.72 -9.50 8.57
CA ASP A 58 -6.30 -10.37 7.47
C ASP A 58 -4.81 -10.25 7.12
N ILE A 59 -4.26 -9.04 7.20
CA ILE A 59 -2.84 -8.77 6.97
C ILE A 59 -2.02 -9.32 8.13
N THR A 60 -2.44 -9.08 9.38
CA THR A 60 -1.75 -9.56 10.58
C THR A 60 -1.77 -11.09 10.69
N ASP A 61 -2.85 -11.75 10.27
CA ASP A 61 -2.87 -13.21 10.28
C ASP A 61 -1.93 -13.80 9.22
N ARG A 62 -1.81 -13.13 8.06
CA ARG A 62 -0.86 -13.53 7.02
C ARG A 62 0.59 -13.28 7.41
N ASP A 63 0.92 -12.16 8.06
CA ASP A 63 2.29 -11.88 8.49
C ASP A 63 2.80 -12.95 9.49
N ARG A 64 1.94 -13.36 10.43
CA ARG A 64 2.22 -14.43 11.41
C ARG A 64 2.44 -15.77 10.75
N GLN A 65 1.63 -16.12 9.76
CA GLN A 65 1.76 -17.38 9.03
C GLN A 65 3.06 -17.44 8.21
N LEU A 66 3.49 -16.31 7.67
CA LEU A 66 4.71 -16.20 6.88
C LEU A 66 5.97 -16.00 7.74
N GLY A 67 5.82 -15.63 9.02
CA GLY A 67 6.93 -15.36 9.92
C GLY A 67 7.70 -14.07 9.57
N VAL A 68 7.06 -13.12 8.90
CA VAL A 68 7.68 -11.85 8.51
C VAL A 68 7.48 -10.79 9.58
N SER A 69 8.52 -9.99 9.83
CA SER A 69 8.48 -8.89 10.80
C SER A 69 8.04 -7.56 10.21
N ASP A 70 8.19 -7.39 8.88
CA ASP A 70 7.96 -6.15 8.19
C ASP A 70 6.75 -6.26 7.25
N VAL A 71 5.82 -5.31 7.36
CA VAL A 71 4.65 -5.20 6.49
C VAL A 71 4.67 -3.84 5.81
N VAL A 72 4.54 -3.83 4.49
CA VAL A 72 4.50 -2.61 3.67
C VAL A 72 3.10 -2.41 3.14
N ILE A 73 2.43 -1.33 3.53
CA ILE A 73 1.18 -0.92 2.90
C ILE A 73 1.50 -0.02 1.70
N TYR A 74 1.24 -0.51 0.49
CA TYR A 74 1.60 0.18 -0.75
C TYR A 74 0.34 0.54 -1.56
N PRO A 75 -0.03 1.83 -1.67
CA PRO A 75 -1.19 2.25 -2.46
C PRO A 75 -1.02 1.88 -3.95
N TYR A 76 -2.03 1.20 -4.51
CA TYR A 76 -2.01 0.76 -5.90
C TYR A 76 -3.41 0.68 -6.49
N VAL A 77 -3.84 1.75 -7.17
CA VAL A 77 -5.22 1.92 -7.66
C VAL A 77 -5.62 0.89 -8.72
N HIS A 78 -4.67 0.30 -9.46
CA HIS A 78 -4.96 -0.62 -10.57
C HIS A 78 -5.48 -2.00 -10.13
N LEU A 79 -5.72 -2.23 -8.84
CA LEU A 79 -6.39 -3.44 -8.36
C LEU A 79 -7.91 -3.37 -8.45
N THR A 80 -8.48 -2.20 -8.74
CA THR A 80 -9.93 -1.98 -8.78
C THR A 80 -10.34 -1.17 -10.00
N GLU A 81 -11.58 -1.40 -10.47
CA GLU A 81 -12.26 -0.58 -11.47
C GLU A 81 -13.09 0.54 -10.82
N ALA A 82 -13.29 0.52 -9.50
CA ALA A 82 -14.15 1.44 -8.75
C ALA A 82 -13.42 2.12 -7.57
N PRO A 83 -12.37 2.93 -7.82
CA PRO A 83 -11.56 3.52 -6.75
C PRO A 83 -12.30 4.61 -5.96
N ASN A 84 -12.01 4.72 -4.66
CA ASN A 84 -12.47 5.80 -3.80
C ASN A 84 -11.59 7.04 -4.01
N GLY A 85 -12.11 8.03 -4.72
CA GLY A 85 -11.40 9.28 -4.96
C GLY A 85 -11.80 9.94 -6.28
N ARG A 86 -11.49 11.23 -6.40
CA ARG A 86 -11.75 11.99 -7.62
C ARG A 86 -10.74 11.54 -8.68
N GLN A 87 -11.20 10.86 -9.73
CA GLN A 87 -10.40 10.49 -10.89
C GLN A 87 -9.74 11.75 -11.49
N GLY A 88 -8.46 11.95 -11.21
CA GLY A 88 -7.58 12.76 -12.03
C GLY A 88 -6.91 11.79 -13.00
N ASN A 89 -7.18 11.97 -14.29
CA ASN A 89 -6.71 11.10 -15.37
C ASN A 89 -5.20 10.81 -15.25
N PHE A 90 -4.83 9.52 -15.27
CA PHE A 90 -3.46 9.07 -15.51
C PHE A 90 -3.05 9.31 -16.96
#